data_AF-A0A8E2LG32-F1
#
_entry.id   AF-A0A8E2LG32-F1
#
_cell.length_a   1.000
_cell.length_b   1.000
_cell.length_c   1.000
_cell.angle_alpha   90.00
_cell.angle_beta   90.00
_cell.angle_gamma   90.00
#
_symmetry.space_group_name_H-M   'P 1'
#
loop_
_entity.id
_entity.type
_entity.pdbx_description
1 polymer ?
#
loop_
_entity_poly.entity_id
_entity_poly.type
_entity_poly.pdbx_seq_one_letter_code
_entity_poly.pdbx_strand_id
1 'polypeptide(L)'
;MKKQWNLLFALVVVLIIAIFSVINVEPVTVNYLFGKAEWPLILVIIGSVLLGAILVGLIGMMKIYQLQRALKKAGHNDINDDLER
;
A
#
# COMPACT_ATOMS: atom_id res chain seq x y z
N MET A 1 -17.41 -14.16 14.60
CA MET A 1 -16.29 -15.13 14.60
C MET A 1 -15.32 -15.00 13.41
N LYS A 2 -15.73 -14.54 12.21
CA LYS A 2 -14.86 -14.45 11.01
C LYS A 2 -13.65 -13.50 11.13
N LYS A 3 -13.77 -12.37 11.84
CA LYS A 3 -12.67 -11.40 12.02
C LYS A 3 -11.51 -11.92 12.88
N GLN A 4 -11.79 -12.78 13.86
CA GLN A 4 -10.74 -13.36 14.73
C GLN A 4 -9.87 -14.37 13.98
N TRP A 5 -10.47 -15.13 13.06
CA TRP A 5 -9.73 -16.03 12.17
C TRP A 5 -8.74 -15.30 11.27
N ASN A 6 -9.12 -14.14 10.73
CA ASN A 6 -8.19 -13.31 9.95
C ASN A 6 -7.00 -12.83 10.78
N LEU A 7 -7.21 -12.48 12.05
CA LEU A 7 -6.15 -12.04 12.95
C LEU A 7 -5.20 -13.19 13.29
N LEU A 8 -5.74 -14.39 13.55
CA LEU A 8 -4.94 -15.59 13.76
C LEU A 8 -4.12 -15.95 12.52
N PHE A 9 -4.73 -15.90 11.34
CA PHE A 9 -4.04 -16.17 10.08
C PHE A 9 -2.92 -15.15 9.81
N ALA A 10 -3.19 -13.87 10.03
CA ALA A 10 -2.18 -12.81 9.91
C ALA A 10 -1.00 -13.05 10.86
N LEU A 11 -1.26 -13.45 12.10
CA LEU A 11 -0.22 -13.76 13.08
C LEU A 11 0.66 -14.94 12.63
N VAL A 12 0.04 -16.00 12.09
CA VAL A 12 0.77 -17.16 11.54
C VAL A 12 1.66 -16.73 10.37
N VAL A 13 1.14 -15.90 9.47
CA VAL A 13 1.92 -15.36 8.34
C VAL A 13 3.10 -14.51 8.82
N VAL A 14 2.88 -13.64 9.80
CA VAL A 14 3.94 -12.82 10.40
C VAL A 14 5.03 -13.68 11.05
N LEU A 15 4.65 -14.74 11.77
CA LEU A 15 5.60 -15.70 12.34
C LEU A 15 6.43 -16.40 11.26
N ILE A 16 5.81 -16.84 10.17
CA ILE A 16 6.53 -17.46 9.04
C ILE A 16 7.54 -16.46 8.45
N ILE A 17 7.11 -15.22 8.19
CA ILE A 17 7.99 -14.17 7.65
C ILE A 17 9.16 -13.90 8.61
N ALA A 18 8.91 -13.84 9.92
CA ALA A 18 9.95 -13.63 10.93
C ALA A 18 10.98 -14.77 10.94
N ILE A 19 10.54 -16.02 10.89
CA ILE A 19 11.44 -17.19 10.82
C ILE A 19 12.28 -17.13 9.53
N PHE A 20 11.65 -16.90 8.38
CA PHE A 20 12.36 -16.75 7.10
C PHE A 20 13.38 -15.62 7.15
N SER A 21 13.03 -14.49 7.76
CA SER A 21 13.92 -13.33 7.91
C SER A 21 15.14 -13.64 8.76
N VAL A 22 15.00 -14.44 9.83
CA VAL A 22 16.12 -14.82 10.70
C VAL A 22 17.02 -15.83 10.01
N ILE A 23 16.46 -16.84 9.33
CA ILE A 23 17.24 -17.88 8.64
C ILE A 23 18.02 -17.30 7.47
N ASN A 24 17.46 -16.31 6.77
CA ASN A 24 18.06 -15.69 5.59
C ASN A 24 18.67 -14.32 5.91
N VAL A 25 19.12 -14.09 7.15
CA VAL A 25 19.79 -12.86 7.57
C VAL A 25 21.26 -12.85 7.11
N GLU A 26 21.49 -13.14 5.84
CA GLU A 26 22.81 -13.03 5.24
C GLU A 26 22.99 -11.59 4.72
N PRO A 27 24.11 -10.91 5.07
CA PRO A 27 24.40 -9.60 4.55
C PRO A 27 24.64 -9.69 3.05
N VAL A 28 23.79 -9.02 2.25
CA VAL A 28 23.94 -8.94 0.80
C VAL A 28 24.38 -7.52 0.47
N THR A 29 25.41 -7.39 -0.37
CA THR A 29 25.82 -6.08 -0.88
C THR A 29 24.75 -5.55 -1.83
N VAL A 30 24.10 -4.46 -1.44
CA VAL A 30 23.11 -3.79 -2.27
C VAL A 30 23.72 -2.54 -2.88
N ASN A 31 23.61 -2.42 -4.21
CA ASN A 31 24.10 -1.28 -4.97
C ASN A 31 22.92 -0.31 -5.23
N TYR A 32 22.88 0.80 -4.52
CA TYR A 32 21.81 1.80 -4.57
C TYR A 32 22.04 2.89 -5.62
N LEU A 33 22.79 2.59 -6.68
CA LEU A 33 23.17 3.52 -7.77
C LEU A 33 24.19 4.60 -7.34
N PHE A 34 24.10 5.12 -6.11
CA PHE A 34 24.97 6.16 -5.55
C PHE A 34 25.82 5.69 -4.36
N GLY A 35 25.84 4.39 -4.08
CA GLY A 35 26.57 3.81 -2.96
C GLY A 35 26.31 2.31 -2.82
N LYS A 36 27.17 1.64 -2.05
CA LYS A 36 27.02 0.23 -1.70
C LYS A 36 26.89 0.10 -0.19
N ALA A 37 25.96 -0.71 0.27
CA ALA A 37 25.83 -1.03 1.68
C ALA A 37 25.41 -2.49 1.85
N GLU A 38 25.84 -3.10 2.94
CA GLU A 38 25.54 -4.49 3.27
C GLU A 38 24.34 -4.52 4.21
N TRP A 39 23.22 -5.00 3.69
CA TRP A 39 21.99 -5.14 4.45
C TRP A 39 21.38 -6.51 4.15
N PRO A 40 20.67 -7.13 5.11
CA PRO A 40 19.84 -8.29 4.82
C PRO A 40 18.85 -7.98 3.70
N LEU A 41 18.79 -8.83 2.67
CA LEU A 41 17.99 -8.62 1.46
C LEU A 41 16.50 -8.38 1.77
N ILE A 42 15.98 -9.03 2.82
CA ILE A 42 14.60 -8.90 3.27
C ILE A 42 14.23 -7.47 3.67
N LEU A 43 15.14 -6.70 4.26
CA LEU A 43 14.89 -5.30 4.63
C LEU A 43 14.66 -4.44 3.39
N VAL A 44 15.44 -4.69 2.33
CA VAL A 44 15.33 -3.99 1.06
C VAL A 44 14.03 -4.36 0.35
N ILE A 45 13.62 -5.63 0.39
CA ILE A 45 12.34 -6.09 -0.17
C ILE A 45 11.17 -5.40 0.57
N ILE A 46 11.17 -5.42 1.90
CA ILE A 46 10.10 -4.81 2.70
C ILE A 46 10.02 -3.30 2.42
N GLY A 47 11.17 -2.62 2.40
CA GLY A 47 11.23 -1.19 2.07
C GLY A 47 10.70 -0.89 0.67
N SER A 48 11.06 -1.70 -0.32
CA SER A 48 10.59 -1.53 -1.71
C SER A 48 9.09 -1.75 -1.84
N VAL A 49 8.56 -2.80 -1.21
CA VAL A 49 7.12 -3.10 -1.19
C VAL A 49 6.35 -1.98 -0.49
N LEU A 50 6.88 -1.48 0.64
CA LEU A 50 6.27 -0.37 1.38
C LEU A 50 6.19 0.90 0.53
N LEU A 51 7.29 1.27 -0.15
CA LEU A 51 7.30 2.42 -1.06
C LEU A 51 6.30 2.24 -2.21
N GLY A 52 6.23 1.05 -2.80
CA GLY A 52 5.22 0.72 -3.81
C GLY A 52 3.79 0.87 -3.30
N ALA A 53 3.50 0.36 -2.09
CA ALA A 53 2.19 0.47 -1.46
C ALA A 53 1.81 1.93 -1.17
N ILE A 54 2.77 2.76 -0.73
CA ILE A 54 2.58 4.20 -0.53
C ILE A 54 2.21 4.86 -1.87
N LEU A 55 2.97 4.60 -2.94
CA LEU A 55 2.70 5.17 -4.26
C LEU A 55 1.31 4.79 -4.78
N VAL A 56 0.94 3.51 -4.70
CA VAL A 56 -0.39 3.03 -5.11
C VAL A 56 -1.48 3.68 -4.25
N GLY A 57 -1.26 3.79 -2.94
CA GLY A 57 -2.18 4.44 -2.01
C GLY A 57 -2.41 5.92 -2.36
N LEU A 58 -1.35 6.66 -2.67
CA LEU A 58 -1.43 8.06 -3.08
C LEU A 58 -2.21 8.23 -4.39
N ILE A 59 -1.91 7.40 -5.40
CA ILE A 59 -2.62 7.41 -6.69
C ILE A 59 -4.11 7.09 -6.49
N GLY A 60 -4.41 6.07 -5.68
CA GLY A 60 -5.78 5.71 -5.32
C GLY A 60 -6.53 6.85 -4.65
N MET A 61 -5.88 7.54 -3.71
CA MET A 61 -6.47 8.68 -2.99
C MET A 61 -6.79 9.85 -3.92
N MET A 62 -5.87 10.18 -4.84
CA MET A 62 -6.13 11.21 -5.87
C MET A 62 -7.33 10.85 -6.75
N LYS A 63 -7.45 9.59 -7.17
CA LYS A 63 -8.59 9.12 -7.98
C LYS A 63 -9.90 9.22 -7.22
N ILE A 64 -9.92 8.82 -5.95
CA ILE A 64 -11.11 8.92 -5.09
C ILE A 64 -11.52 10.38 -4.92
N TYR A 65 -10.56 11.28 -4.70
CA TYR A 65 -10.84 12.71 -4.58
C TYR A 65 -11.45 13.31 -5.86
N GLN A 66 -10.90 12.97 -7.04
CA GLN A 66 -11.47 13.41 -8.32
C GLN A 66 -12.88 12.87 -8.54
N LEU A 67 -13.13 11.61 -8.17
CA LEU A 67 -14.45 11.00 -8.26
C LEU A 67 -15.46 11.71 -7.36
N GLN A 68 -15.10 12.01 -6.11
CA GLN A 68 -15.95 12.78 -5.19
C GLN A 68 -16.29 14.17 -5.75
N ARG A 69 -15.31 14.86 -6.36
CA ARG A 69 -15.53 16.16 -7.01
C ARG A 69 -16.47 16.06 -8.21
N ALA A 70 -16.32 15.03 -9.03
CA ALA A 70 -17.19 14.78 -10.18
C ALA A 70 -18.63 14.49 -9.74
N LEU A 71 -18.83 13.66 -8.71
CA LEU A 71 -20.14 13.38 -8.13
C LEU A 71 -20.82 14.64 -7.59
N LYS A 72 -20.07 15.52 -6.90
CA LYS A 72 -20.61 16.79 -6.41
C LYS A 72 -21.03 17.74 -7.54
N LYS A 73 -20.29 17.76 -8.66
CA LYS A 73 -20.65 18.54 -9.85
C LYS A 73 -21.89 17.98 -10.55
N ALA A 74 -21.95 16.68 -10.76
CA ALA A 74 -23.09 16.02 -11.39
C ALA A 74 -24.39 16.28 -10.62
N GLY A 75 -24.38 16.04 -9.30
CA GLY A 75 -25.56 16.30 -8.46
C GLY A 75 -25.93 17.78 -8.31
N HIS A 76 -25.06 18.72 -8.71
CA HIS A 76 -25.39 20.14 -8.77
C HIS A 76 -26.01 20.54 -10.12
N ASN A 77 -25.57 19.94 -11.22
CA ASN A 77 -26.17 20.16 -12.54
C ASN A 77 -27.60 19.61 -12.62
N ASP A 78 -27.86 18.43 -12.06
CA ASP A 78 -29.19 17.81 -12.08
C ASP A 78 -30.25 18.71 -11.39
N ILE A 79 -29.90 19.39 -10.30
CA ILE A 79 -30.81 20.32 -9.60
C ILE A 79 -31.08 21.58 -10.44
N ASN A 80 -30.09 22.07 -11.16
CA ASN A 80 -30.24 23.29 -11.94
C ASN A 80 -31.08 23.06 -13.21
N ASP A 81 -30.93 21.88 -13.84
CA ASP A 81 -31.74 21.47 -15.01
C ASP A 81 -33.22 21.23 -14.64
N ASP A 82 -33.52 20.84 -13.40
CA ASP A 82 -34.90 20.72 -12.89
C ASP A 82 -35.55 22.08 -12.57
N LEU A 83 -34.77 23.14 -12.33
CA LEU A 83 -35.26 24.49 -12.05
C LEU A 83 -35.52 25.31 -13.33
N GLU A 84 -34.89 24.95 -14.45
CA GLU A 84 -35.05 25.65 -15.74
C GLU A 84 -36.20 25.08 -16.61
N ARG A 85 -36.87 24.02 -16.17
CA ARG A 85 -38.07 23.43 -16.82
C ARG A 85 -39.37 23.89 -16.19
#